data_AF-A0A3C1WXL0-F1
#
_entry.id   AF-A0A3C1WXL0-F1
#
_cell.length_a   1.000
_cell.length_b   1.000
_cell.length_c   1.000
_cell.angle_alpha   90.00
_cell.angle_beta   90.00
_cell.angle_gamma   90.00
#
_symmetry.space_group_name_H-M   'P 1'
#
loop_
_entity.id
_entity.type
_entity.pdbx_description
1 polymer ?
#
loop_
_entity_poly.entity_id
_entity_poly.type
_entity_poly.pdbx_seq_one_letter_code
_entity_poly.pdbx_strand_id
1 'polypeptide(L)' 'MKKPAITEQPIHPILGDRWSSRAYDPSECVSQESLLSLMEAARWSPSCMGEQPWQF' A
#
# COMPACT_ATOMS: atom_id res chain seq x y z
N MET A 1 -4.85 -11.66 -15.62
CA MET A 1 -4.93 -10.58 -16.63
C MET A 1 -4.35 -9.33 -16.00
N LYS A 2 -3.33 -8.69 -16.60
CA LYS A 2 -2.76 -7.45 -16.04
C LYS A 2 -3.73 -6.28 -16.28
N LYS A 3 -3.88 -5.40 -15.28
CA LYS A 3 -4.76 -4.22 -15.34
C LYS A 3 -3.99 -2.98 -14.86
N PRO A 4 -3.04 -2.48 -15.65
CA PRO A 4 -2.23 -1.34 -15.25
C PRO A 4 -3.09 -0.08 -15.12
N ALA A 5 -2.70 0.82 -14.22
CA ALA A 5 -3.26 2.15 -14.09
C ALA A 5 -3.02 2.96 -15.37
N ILE A 6 -4.00 3.79 -15.75
CA ILE A 6 -3.82 4.76 -16.84
C ILE A 6 -3.03 5.93 -16.26
N THR A 7 -1.82 6.13 -16.76
CA THR A 7 -0.92 7.21 -16.32
C THR A 7 -0.54 8.06 -17.52
N GLU A 8 -0.34 9.36 -17.30
CA GLU A 8 0.09 10.27 -18.37
C GLU A 8 1.55 10.05 -18.78
N GLN A 9 2.36 9.49 -17.86
CA GLN A 9 3.77 9.17 -18.06
C GLN A 9 4.10 7.80 -17.47
N PRO A 10 5.19 7.14 -17.91
CA PRO A 10 5.67 5.92 -17.29
C PRO A 10 6.04 6.16 -15.82
N ILE A 11 5.57 5.28 -14.94
CA ILE A 11 5.93 5.25 -13.53
C ILE A 11 6.48 3.88 -13.14
N HIS A 12 6.96 3.75 -11.91
CA HIS A 12 7.48 2.49 -11.42
C HIS A 12 6.43 1.35 -11.56
N PRO A 13 6.80 0.16 -12.07
CA PRO A 13 5.84 -0.92 -12.34
C PRO A 13 4.99 -1.33 -11.13
N ILE A 14 5.55 -1.33 -9.92
CA ILE A 14 4.79 -1.61 -8.68
C ILE A 14 3.57 -0.69 -8.53
N LEU A 15 3.72 0.59 -8.87
CA LEU A 15 2.63 1.57 -8.79
C LEU A 15 1.70 1.45 -9.99
N GLY A 16 2.25 1.20 -11.18
CA GLY A 16 1.48 0.99 -12.39
C GLY A 16 0.58 -0.25 -12.33
N ASP A 17 1.04 -1.33 -11.72
CA ASP A 17 0.29 -2.59 -11.59
C ASP A 17 -0.69 -2.61 -10.40
N ARG A 18 -0.64 -1.60 -9.52
CA ARG A 18 -1.51 -1.51 -8.35
C ARG A 18 -2.93 -1.13 -8.76
N TRP A 19 -3.89 -1.95 -8.35
CA TRP A 19 -5.32 -1.70 -8.52
C TRP A 19 -6.05 -1.77 -7.18
N SER A 20 -7.22 -1.14 -7.09
CA SER A 20 -8.03 -1.15 -5.87
C SER A 20 -8.97 -2.35 -5.87
N SER A 21 -8.60 -3.41 -5.15
CA SER A 21 -9.47 -4.59 -4.96
C SER A 21 -10.68 -4.27 -4.10
N ARG A 22 -11.79 -4.97 -4.39
CA ARG A 22 -13.08 -4.81 -3.68
C ARG A 22 -13.63 -6.14 -3.15
N ALA A 23 -12.93 -7.24 -3.39
CA ALA A 23 -13.26 -8.57 -2.90
C ALA A 23 -11.94 -9.24 -2.49
N TYR A 24 -11.99 -9.97 -1.38
CA TYR A 24 -10.87 -10.69 -0.80
C TYR A 24 -11.26 -12.16 -0.62
N ASP A 25 -10.28 -13.06 -0.65
CA ASP A 25 -10.48 -14.46 -0.32
C ASP A 25 -10.65 -14.58 1.21
N PRO A 26 -11.79 -15.09 1.72
CA PRO A 26 -12.01 -15.23 3.15
C PRO A 26 -11.19 -16.35 3.81
N SER A 27 -10.58 -17.23 3.01
CA SER A 27 -9.75 -18.33 3.51
C SER A 27 -8.28 -17.96 3.67
N GLU A 28 -7.85 -16.83 3.09
CA GLU A 28 -6.48 -16.36 3.12
C GLU A 28 -6.27 -15.32 4.23
N CYS A 29 -5.24 -15.54 5.04
CA CYS A 29 -4.86 -14.64 6.13
C CYS A 29 -3.56 -13.91 5.78
N VAL A 30 -3.49 -12.62 6.11
CA VAL A 30 -2.25 -11.84 6.02
C VAL A 30 -1.31 -12.24 7.16
N SER A 31 -0.04 -12.52 6.87
CA SER A 31 0.93 -12.87 7.91
C SER A 31 1.22 -11.69 8.84
N GLN A 32 1.52 -11.99 10.10
CA GLN A 32 1.90 -10.96 11.09
C GLN A 32 3.12 -10.16 10.63
N GLU A 33 4.11 -10.81 10.04
CA GLU A 33 5.30 -10.17 9.47
C GLU A 33 4.95 -9.14 8.39
N SER A 34 4.04 -9.50 7.48
CA SER A 34 3.56 -8.60 6.42
C SER A 34 2.85 -7.39 7.02
N LEU A 35 2.00 -7.62 8.02
CA LEU A 35 1.28 -6.55 8.71
C LEU A 35 2.26 -5.59 9.42
N LEU A 36 3.25 -6.12 10.13
CA LEU A 36 4.27 -5.31 10.80
C LEU A 36 5.10 -4.49 9.80
N SER A 37 5.45 -5.08 8.66
CA SER A 37 6.19 -4.37 7.60
C SER A 37 5.38 -3.20 7.04
N LEU A 38 4.07 -3.37 6.84
CA LEU A 38 3.18 -2.29 6.42
C LEU A 38 3.07 -1.18 7.48
N MET A 39 2.98 -1.55 8.76
CA MET A 39 2.92 -0.59 9.86
C MET A 39 4.23 0.19 10.00
N GLU A 40 5.40 -0.44 9.78
CA GLU A 40 6.68 0.27 9.76
C GLU A 40 6.75 1.28 8.61
N ALA A 41 6.27 0.93 7.42
CA ALA A 41 6.21 1.88 6.31
C ALA A 41 5.31 3.09 6.63
N ALA A 42 4.16 2.85 7.27
CA ALA A 42 3.28 3.91 7.73
C ALA A 42 3.94 4.79 8.81
N ARG A 43 4.63 4.17 9.78
CA ARG A 43 5.36 4.87 10.86
C ARG A 43 6.48 5.76 10.33
N TRP A 44 7.18 5.34 9.28
CA TRP A 44 8.26 6.11 8.64
C TRP A 44 7.79 7.17 7.65
N SER A 45 6.48 7.28 7.40
CA SER A 45 5.96 8.26 6.46
C SER A 45 6.23 9.70 6.95
N PRO A 46 6.61 10.64 6.07
CA PRO A 46 6.82 12.02 6.46
C PRO A 46 5.49 12.67 6.85
N SER A 47 5.53 13.55 7.86
CA SER A 47 4.40 14.39 8.27
C SER A 47 4.80 15.85 8.31
N CYS A 48 3.81 16.74 8.20
CA CYS A 48 4.02 18.17 8.44
C CYS A 48 4.68 18.35 9.81
N MET A 49 5.81 19.07 9.84
CA MET A 49 6.57 19.35 11.06
C MET A 49 7.02 18.11 11.87
N GLY A 50 6.93 16.89 11.30
CA GLY A 50 7.24 15.65 12.01
C GLY A 50 6.24 15.26 13.10
N GLU A 51 5.05 15.87 13.12
CA GLU A 51 4.03 15.71 14.17
C GLU A 51 3.47 14.29 14.28
N GLN A 52 3.50 13.52 13.19
CA GLN A 52 2.93 12.17 13.11
C GLN A 52 1.50 12.10 13.68
N PRO A 53 0.55 12.92 13.20
CA PRO A 53 -0.79 13.06 13.80
C PRO A 53 -1.74 11.91 13.41
N TRP A 54 -1.23 10.67 13.38
CA TRP A 54 -1.97 9.47 12.98
C TRP A 54 -1.96 8.42 14.08
N GLN A 55 -3.00 7.59 14.09
CA GLN A 55 -3.10 6.36 14.85
C GLN A 55 -3.58 5.27 13.89
N PHE A 56 -3.05 4.05 14.06
CA PHE A 56 -3.36 2.87 13.26
C PHE A 56 -3.88 1.76 14.16
#